data_AF-A0A6L5FMS2-F1
#
_entry.id   AF-A0A6L5FMS2-F1
#
_cell.length_a   1.000
_cell.length_b   1.000
_cell.length_c   1.000
_cell.angle_alpha   90.00
_cell.angle_beta   90.00
_cell.angle_gamma   90.00
#
_symmetry.space_group_name_H-M   'P 1'
#
loop_
_entity.id
_entity.type
_entity.pdbx_description
1 polymer ?
#
loop_
_entity_poly.entity_id
_entity_poly.type
_entity_poly.pdbx_seq_one_letter_code
_entity_poly.pdbx_strand_id
1 'polypeptide(L)' 'MSAATHADPKLVKAIEDCLRKPVYFRDIVDATKDYRYRAVLLAWSDIRTRLTLERDEFGRYWMAKA' A
#
# COMPACT_ATOMS: atom_id res chain seq x y z
N MET A 1 -24.10 -11.56 0.50
CA MET A 1 -22.73 -11.95 0.92
C MET A 1 -21.76 -11.27 -0.03
N SER A 2 -21.04 -10.25 0.45
CA SER A 2 -20.12 -9.47 -0.40
C SER A 2 -18.87 -10.31 -0.62
N ALA A 3 -18.55 -10.65 -1.88
CA ALA A 3 -17.28 -11.26 -2.21
C ALA A 3 -16.19 -10.30 -1.72
N ALA A 4 -15.39 -10.73 -0.73
CA ALA A 4 -14.21 -10.00 -0.31
C ALA A 4 -13.38 -9.78 -1.58
N THR A 5 -13.38 -8.55 -2.07
CA THR A 5 -12.63 -8.19 -3.27
C THR A 5 -11.17 -8.18 -2.83
N HIS A 6 -10.53 -9.33 -2.91
CA HIS A 6 -9.10 -9.45 -2.63
C HIS A 6 -8.38 -8.48 -3.57
N ALA A 7 -7.50 -7.65 -2.98
CA ALA A 7 -6.68 -6.74 -3.74
C ALA A 7 -5.84 -7.52 -4.76
N ASP A 8 -5.65 -6.95 -5.96
CA ASP A 8 -4.80 -7.56 -6.99
C ASP A 8 -3.41 -7.85 -6.40
N PRO A 9 -2.95 -9.12 -6.37
CA PRO A 9 -1.66 -9.48 -5.80
C PRO A 9 -0.48 -8.74 -6.42
N LYS A 10 -0.55 -8.38 -7.71
CA LYS A 10 0.50 -7.59 -8.37
C LYS A 10 0.56 -6.16 -7.84
N LEU A 11 -0.60 -5.56 -7.61
CA LEU A 11 -0.70 -4.23 -7.03
C LEU A 11 -0.21 -4.21 -5.58
N VAL A 12 -0.59 -5.21 -4.79
CA VAL A 12 -0.10 -5.36 -3.40
C VAL A 12 1.42 -5.42 -3.39
N LYS A 13 2.03 -6.28 -4.21
CA LYS A 13 3.49 -6.39 -4.32
C LYS A 13 4.15 -5.06 -4.75
N ALA A 14 3.58 -4.34 -5.71
CA ALA A 14 4.11 -3.05 -6.13
C ALA A 14 4.10 -2.01 -5.00
N ILE A 15 3.05 -2.00 -4.17
CA ILE A 15 2.96 -1.13 -2.99
C ILE A 15 3.98 -1.57 -1.91
N GLU A 16 4.10 -2.87 -1.64
CA GLU A 16 5.10 -3.42 -0.72
C GLU A 16 6.54 -3.04 -1.14
N ASP A 17 6.85 -3.09 -2.44
CA ASP A 17 8.15 -2.68 -2.96
C ASP A 17 8.43 -1.19 -2.71
N CYS A 18 7.40 -0.32 -2.77
CA CYS A 18 7.52 1.10 -2.40
C CYS A 18 7.83 1.28 -0.91
N LEU A 19 7.24 0.44 -0.05
CA LEU A 19 7.36 0.50 1.41
C LEU A 19 8.71 -0.01 1.96
N ARG A 20 9.64 -0.46 1.10
CA ARG A 20 11.01 -0.84 1.50
C ARG A 20 11.85 0.35 1.98
N LYS A 21 11.38 1.57 1.72
CA LYS A 21 11.96 2.84 2.19
C LYS A 21 10.82 3.79 2.59
N PRO A 22 11.08 4.83 3.41
CA PRO A 22 10.07 5.82 3.74
C PRO A 22 9.47 6.47 2.48
N VAL A 23 8.14 6.38 2.32
CA VAL A 23 7.42 6.84 1.14
C VAL A 23 6.10 7.52 1.51
N TYR A 24 5.70 8.57 0.79
CA TYR A 24 4.37 9.15 0.97
C TYR A 24 3.31 8.29 0.28
N PHE A 25 2.09 8.27 0.81
CA PHE A 25 0.97 7.61 0.13
C PHE A 25 0.72 8.18 -1.28
N ARG A 26 0.94 9.49 -1.48
CA ARG A 26 0.85 10.12 -2.80
C ARG A 26 1.83 9.49 -3.80
N ASP A 27 3.07 9.25 -3.39
CA ASP A 27 4.08 8.66 -4.27
C ASP A 27 3.72 7.21 -4.64
N ILE A 28 3.06 6.48 -3.73
CA ILE A 28 2.50 5.14 -4.01
C ILE A 28 1.41 5.23 -5.09
N VAL A 29 0.51 6.21 -4.99
CA VAL A 29 -0.55 6.44 -5.98
C VAL A 29 0.08 6.79 -7.35
N ASP A 30 1.10 7.64 -7.37
CA ASP A 30 1.79 8.02 -8.60
C ASP A 30 2.56 6.83 -9.22
N ALA A 31 3.20 6.00 -8.40
CA ALA A 31 3.90 4.77 -8.85
C ALA A 31 2.93 3.69 -9.37
N THR A 32 1.67 3.72 -8.94
CA THR A 32 0.62 2.77 -9.33
C THR A 32 -0.45 3.43 -10.22
N LYS A 33 -0.10 4.51 -10.93
CA LYS A 33 -1.03 5.31 -11.75
C LYS A 33 -1.79 4.54 -12.84
N ASP A 34 -1.25 3.40 -13.28
CA ASP A 34 -1.90 2.54 -14.28
C ASP A 34 -3.06 1.73 -13.68
N TYR A 35 -3.18 1.72 -12.35
CA TYR A 35 -4.27 1.10 -11.62
C TYR A 35 -5.36 2.11 -11.29
N ARG A 36 -6.60 1.63 -11.21
CA ARG A 36 -7.72 2.45 -10.72
C ARG A 36 -7.45 2.85 -9.27
N TYR A 37 -7.65 4.12 -8.94
CA TYR A 37 -7.45 4.63 -7.58
C TYR A 37 -8.18 3.82 -6.50
N ARG A 38 -9.40 3.35 -6.78
CA ARG A 38 -10.16 2.47 -5.86
C ARG A 38 -9.44 1.14 -5.59
N ALA A 39 -8.77 0.56 -6.58
CA ALA A 39 -7.99 -0.66 -6.39
C ALA A 39 -6.76 -0.39 -5.51
N VAL A 40 -6.10 0.77 -5.68
CA VAL A 40 -4.99 1.21 -4.83
C VAL A 40 -5.44 1.36 -3.38
N LEU A 41 -6.61 1.96 -3.13
CA LEU A 41 -7.17 2.09 -1.78
C LEU A 41 -7.50 0.73 -1.13
N LEU A 42 -8.04 -0.22 -1.90
CA LEU A 42 -8.31 -1.56 -1.40
C LEU A 42 -7.02 -2.30 -1.03
N ALA A 43 -6.00 -2.24 -1.90
CA ALA A 43 -4.69 -2.83 -1.65
C ALA A 43 -4.00 -2.19 -0.44
N TRP A 44 -4.07 -0.86 -0.33
CA TRP A 44 -3.54 -0.11 0.81
C TRP A 44 -4.22 -0.51 2.13
N SER A 45 -5.54 -0.68 2.11
CA SER A 45 -6.29 -1.17 3.27
C SER A 45 -5.85 -2.57 3.68
N ASP A 46 -5.70 -3.51 2.73
CA ASP A 46 -5.25 -4.88 3.00
C ASP A 46 -3.85 -4.89 3.64
N ILE A 47 -2.91 -4.14 3.05
CA ILE A 47 -1.53 -4.02 3.54
C ILE A 47 -1.50 -3.49 4.96
N ARG A 48 -2.24 -2.42 5.26
CA ARG A 48 -2.29 -1.83 6.61
C ARG A 48 -2.95 -2.72 7.65
N THR A 49 -3.82 -3.65 7.23
CA THR A 49 -4.43 -4.64 8.13
C THR A 49 -3.50 -5.81 8.40
N ARG A 50 -2.68 -6.21 7.42
CA ARG A 50 -1.84 -7.40 7.48
C ARG A 50 -0.42 -7.14 7.97
N LEU A 51 0.13 -5.96 7.70
CA LEU A 51 1.51 -5.59 7.99
C LEU A 51 1.57 -4.48 9.02
N THR A 52 2.59 -4.54 9.89
CA THR A 52 2.95 -3.42 10.75
C THR A 52 3.75 -2.40 9.95
N LEU A 53 3.15 -1.24 9.72
CA LEU A 53 3.83 -0.10 9.10
C LEU A 53 4.27 0.89 10.17
N GLU A 54 5.50 1.39 10.04
CA GLU A 54 5.97 2.56 10.76
C GLU A 54 5.60 3.83 9.98
N ARG A 55 5.57 4.94 10.70
CA ARG A 55 5.29 6.27 10.13
C ARG A 55 6.13 7.32 10.85
N ASP A 56 6.78 8.20 10.07
CA ASP A 56 7.55 9.30 10.64
C ASP A 56 6.70 10.57 10.85
N GLU A 57 7.34 11.60 11.42
CA GLU A 57 6.73 12.92 11.68
C GLU A 57 6.27 13.64 10.40
N PHE A 58 6.90 13.33 9.25
CA PHE A 58 6.51 13.88 7.96
C PHE A 58 5.32 13.14 7.34
N GLY A 59 4.96 11.97 7.89
CA GLY A 59 3.85 11.15 7.43
C GLY A 59 4.21 10.15 6.33
N ARG A 60 5.49 9.84 6.14
CA ARG A 60 5.97 8.77 5.26
C ARG A 60 5.80 7.42 5.95
N TYR A 61 5.49 6.38 5.18
CA TYR A 61 5.30 5.01 5.66
C TYR A 61 6.46 4.11 5.21
N TRP A 62 6.79 3.09 6.00
CA TRP A 62 7.63 1.97 5.60
C TRP A 62 7.23 0.71 6.36
N MET A 63 7.61 -0.46 5.84
CA MET A 63 7.47 -1.71 6.58
C MET A 63 8.49 -1.74 7.72
N ALA A 64 8.03 -1.99 8.95
CA ALA A 64 8.92 -2.27 10.06
C ALA A 64 9.82 -3.45 9.68
N LYS A 65 11.14 -3.34 9.93
CA LYS A 65 12.02 -4.50 9.76
C LYS A 65 11.61 -5.55 10.79
N ALA A 66 11.31 -6.76 10.32
CA ALA A 66 11.19 -7.93 11.18
C ALA A 66 12.51 -8.21 11.90
#